data_AF-A0A949KV86-F1
#
_entry.id   AF-A0A949KV86-F1
#
_cell.length_a   1.000
_cell.length_b   1.000
_cell.length_c   1.000
_cell.angle_alpha   90.00
_cell.angle_beta   90.00
_cell.angle_gamma   90.00
#
_symmetry.space_group_name_H-M   'P 1'
#
loop_
_entity.id
_entity.type
_entity.pdbx_description
1 polymer ?
#
loop_
_entity_poly.entity_id
_entity_poly.type
_entity_poly.pdbx_seq_one_letter_code
_entity_poly.pdbx_strand_id
1 'polypeptide(L)'
;MKTKMTGLVLAMIVLLCAGNVWASVTLSGYSLDRGATYITGSSFWGTPAKSQNYEFNLTFASPIDGISSTYGYCVEYNRIFNPSATYETQGIGGQDNFLKAAWLVDTYSTFTHSGSAIQGTTGAATISALQAAIWTVLGQTPANYAPVDSYRFWFWEIPVIGDAQAVYDLYTSMIASVDMMTSFTGLGLESKFQLLTNGKSQDLLVRTSSVPLPGAAILLGSGLLGLIGLRRRQIR
;
A
#
# COMPACT_ATOMS: atom_id res chain seq x y z
N MET A 1 -47.49 -21.77 -0.90
CA MET A 1 -46.84 -20.46 -0.63
C MET A 1 -45.58 -20.59 0.23
N LYS A 2 -45.59 -21.37 1.34
CA LYS A 2 -44.43 -21.54 2.24
C LYS A 2 -43.12 -22.02 1.59
N THR A 3 -43.17 -22.90 0.59
CA THR A 3 -41.96 -23.42 -0.10
C THR A 3 -41.25 -22.40 -1.00
N LYS A 4 -41.90 -21.28 -1.36
CA LYS A 4 -41.27 -20.24 -2.18
C LYS A 4 -40.46 -19.22 -1.35
N MET A 5 -40.81 -19.02 -0.06
CA MET A 5 -40.05 -18.12 0.82
C MET A 5 -38.73 -18.74 1.30
N THR A 6 -38.68 -20.05 1.53
CA THR A 6 -37.47 -20.73 2.01
C THR A 6 -36.33 -20.68 0.99
N GLY A 7 -36.62 -20.78 -0.31
CA GLY A 7 -35.60 -20.70 -1.37
C GLY A 7 -34.92 -19.32 -1.49
N LEU A 8 -35.68 -18.24 -1.29
CA LEU A 8 -35.16 -16.87 -1.43
C LEU A 8 -34.26 -16.49 -0.25
N VAL A 9 -34.64 -16.90 0.97
CA VAL A 9 -33.81 -16.70 2.17
C VAL A 9 -32.50 -17.48 2.07
N LEU A 10 -32.53 -18.72 1.57
CA LEU A 10 -31.31 -19.52 1.40
C LEU A 10 -30.35 -18.89 0.37
N ALA A 11 -30.89 -18.37 -0.75
CA ALA A 11 -30.09 -17.69 -1.77
C ALA A 11 -29.45 -16.40 -1.24
N MET A 12 -30.16 -15.60 -0.43
CA MET A 12 -29.58 -14.43 0.22
C MET A 12 -28.46 -14.79 1.21
N ILE A 13 -28.63 -15.84 2.00
CA ILE A 13 -27.60 -16.30 2.95
C ILE A 13 -26.35 -16.77 2.20
N VAL A 14 -26.51 -17.53 1.10
CA VAL A 14 -25.36 -17.98 0.27
C VAL A 14 -24.65 -16.80 -0.39
N LEU A 15 -25.39 -15.79 -0.88
CA LEU A 15 -24.81 -14.56 -1.43
C LEU A 15 -24.08 -13.72 -0.39
N LEU A 16 -24.59 -13.66 0.85
CA LEU A 16 -23.93 -12.96 1.97
C LEU A 16 -22.64 -13.67 2.39
N CYS A 17 -22.63 -15.01 2.43
CA CYS A 17 -21.42 -15.78 2.76
C CYS A 17 -20.36 -15.72 1.66
N ALA A 18 -20.76 -15.54 0.40
CA ALA A 18 -19.83 -15.38 -0.72
C ALA A 18 -19.21 -13.97 -0.82
N GLY A 19 -19.83 -12.96 -0.20
CA GLY A 19 -19.39 -11.56 -0.27
C GLY A 19 -18.18 -11.21 0.61
N ASN A 20 -17.79 -12.08 1.55
CA ASN A 20 -16.71 -11.82 2.51
C ASN A 20 -15.42 -12.59 2.21
N VAL A 21 -15.22 -13.06 0.98
CA VAL A 21 -13.93 -13.65 0.60
C VAL A 21 -12.93 -12.50 0.47
N TRP A 22 -12.19 -12.22 1.54
CA TRP A 22 -11.02 -11.35 1.50
C TRP A 22 -10.08 -11.94 0.45
N ALA A 23 -9.69 -11.13 -0.54
CA ALA A 23 -8.87 -11.65 -1.62
C ALA A 23 -7.47 -11.94 -1.07
N SER A 24 -7.16 -13.22 -0.92
CA SER A 24 -5.81 -13.65 -0.62
C SER A 24 -4.93 -13.47 -1.85
N VAL A 25 -3.76 -12.87 -1.68
CA VAL A 25 -2.83 -12.51 -2.72
C VAL A 25 -1.50 -13.19 -2.45
N THR A 26 -0.92 -13.76 -3.49
CA THR A 26 0.46 -14.23 -3.49
C THR A 26 1.26 -13.43 -4.52
N LEU A 27 2.55 -13.23 -4.23
CA LEU A 27 3.47 -12.54 -5.14
C LEU A 27 4.12 -13.58 -6.06
N SER A 28 4.16 -13.30 -7.36
CA SER A 28 4.90 -14.09 -8.35
C SER A 28 6.32 -13.55 -8.57
N GLY A 29 6.56 -12.29 -8.20
CA GLY A 29 7.87 -11.66 -8.30
C GLY A 29 7.91 -10.33 -7.54
N TYR A 30 9.12 -9.86 -7.27
CA TYR A 30 9.36 -8.54 -6.72
C TYR A 30 10.74 -8.00 -7.11
N SER A 31 10.88 -6.68 -7.13
CA SER A 31 12.18 -6.00 -7.09
C SER A 31 12.13 -4.87 -6.07
N LEU A 32 13.31 -4.42 -5.62
CA LEU A 32 13.45 -3.39 -4.59
C LEU A 32 14.26 -2.24 -5.16
N ASP A 33 13.64 -1.07 -5.27
CA ASP A 33 14.33 0.16 -5.61
C ASP A 33 14.91 0.77 -4.33
N ARG A 34 16.23 0.95 -4.32
CA ARG A 34 16.96 1.29 -3.10
C ARG A 34 16.83 2.76 -2.77
N GLY A 35 16.41 3.05 -1.55
CA GLY A 35 16.54 4.37 -0.96
C GLY A 35 17.97 4.70 -0.54
N ALA A 36 18.18 5.94 -0.12
CA ALA A 36 19.37 6.39 0.58
C ALA A 36 19.65 5.52 1.82
N THR A 37 20.92 5.30 2.09
CA THR A 37 21.36 4.58 3.30
C THR A 37 21.34 5.54 4.48
N TYR A 38 20.77 5.12 5.60
CA TYR A 38 20.77 5.89 6.84
C TYR A 38 21.36 5.07 7.97
N ILE A 39 21.82 5.77 9.01
CA ILE A 39 22.41 5.15 10.20
C ILE A 39 21.29 4.94 11.22
N THR A 40 21.09 3.69 11.65
CA THR A 40 20.20 3.34 12.75
C THR A 40 21.02 3.08 14.00
N GLY A 41 20.80 3.91 15.02
CA GLY A 41 21.43 3.78 16.32
C GLY A 41 22.82 4.41 16.40
N SER A 42 23.06 5.09 17.52
CA SER A 42 24.37 5.59 17.89
C SER A 42 25.13 4.49 18.64
N SER A 43 25.84 3.62 17.95
CA SER A 43 26.88 2.83 18.63
C SER A 43 28.09 3.74 18.86
N PHE A 44 28.17 4.32 20.06
CA PHE A 44 29.29 5.20 20.46
C PHE A 44 30.67 4.53 20.31
N TRP A 45 30.72 3.19 20.34
CA TRP A 45 31.94 2.39 20.18
C TRP A 45 31.85 1.30 19.08
N GLY A 46 30.80 1.29 18.27
CA GLY A 46 30.55 0.23 17.28
C GLY A 46 30.42 0.78 15.86
N THR A 47 30.49 -0.11 14.86
CA THR A 47 30.08 0.23 13.49
C THR A 47 28.58 0.54 13.51
N PRO A 48 28.15 1.75 13.11
CA PRO A 48 26.74 2.10 13.11
C PRO A 48 25.97 1.13 12.22
N ALA A 49 24.82 0.64 12.69
CA ALA A 49 23.98 -0.19 11.85
C ALA A 49 23.51 0.67 10.67
N LYS A 50 23.75 0.18 9.45
CA LYS A 50 23.23 0.81 8.23
C LYS A 50 21.90 0.18 7.91
N SER A 51 20.88 1.00 7.78
CA SER A 51 19.56 0.58 7.31
C SER A 51 19.27 1.25 5.97
N GLN A 52 18.42 0.60 5.19
CA GLN A 52 17.99 1.08 3.88
C GLN A 52 16.48 0.96 3.81
N ASN A 53 15.86 1.97 3.20
CA ASN A 53 14.45 1.95 2.85
C ASN A 53 14.32 1.50 1.40
N TYR A 54 13.16 0.96 1.02
CA TYR A 54 12.92 0.44 -0.33
C TYR A 54 11.54 0.85 -0.82
N GLU A 55 11.44 1.16 -2.11
CA GLU A 55 10.18 1.10 -2.85
C GLU A 55 10.04 -0.33 -3.41
N PHE A 56 8.93 -0.99 -3.09
CA PHE A 56 8.69 -2.37 -3.47
C PHE A 56 7.99 -2.39 -4.81
N ASN A 57 8.59 -2.99 -5.82
CA ASN A 57 7.91 -3.30 -7.08
C ASN A 57 7.40 -4.74 -7.00
N LEU A 58 6.10 -4.92 -7.08
CA LEU A 58 5.43 -6.19 -6.79
C LEU A 58 4.77 -6.71 -8.06
N THR A 59 4.89 -8.01 -8.31
CA THR A 59 4.12 -8.72 -9.33
C THR A 59 3.23 -9.73 -8.64
N PHE A 60 1.94 -9.69 -8.89
CA PHE A 60 0.97 -10.60 -8.31
C PHE A 60 0.90 -11.91 -9.10
N ALA A 61 0.70 -13.03 -8.41
CA ALA A 61 0.46 -14.32 -9.06
C ALA A 61 -0.95 -14.39 -9.70
N SER A 62 -1.88 -13.58 -9.18
CA SER A 62 -3.21 -13.37 -9.76
C SER A 62 -3.53 -11.88 -9.67
N PRO A 63 -4.05 -11.26 -10.75
CA PRO A 63 -4.31 -9.82 -10.73
C PRO A 63 -5.28 -9.42 -9.61
N ILE A 64 -4.95 -8.35 -8.89
CA ILE A 64 -5.85 -7.71 -7.91
C ILE A 64 -6.53 -6.56 -8.62
N ASP A 65 -7.86 -6.58 -8.68
CA ASP A 65 -8.66 -5.57 -9.38
C ASP A 65 -8.18 -5.32 -10.83
N GLY A 66 -7.69 -6.37 -11.49
CA GLY A 66 -7.17 -6.31 -12.87
C GLY A 66 -5.73 -5.81 -13.00
N ILE A 67 -5.03 -5.56 -11.89
CA ILE A 67 -3.63 -5.15 -11.88
C ILE A 67 -2.75 -6.36 -11.61
N SER A 68 -1.84 -6.66 -12.54
CA SER A 68 -0.87 -7.75 -12.42
C SER A 68 0.40 -7.33 -11.68
N SER A 69 0.70 -6.04 -11.62
CA SER A 69 1.92 -5.54 -11.01
C SER A 69 1.76 -4.10 -10.50
N THR A 70 2.45 -3.77 -9.42
CA THR A 70 2.32 -2.46 -8.75
C THR A 70 3.59 -2.10 -7.98
N TYR A 71 3.53 -0.98 -7.25
CA TYR A 71 4.51 -0.60 -6.26
C TYR A 71 3.88 -0.31 -4.90
N GLY A 72 4.70 -0.32 -3.86
CA GLY A 72 4.27 0.00 -2.51
C GLY A 72 5.40 0.28 -1.53
N TYR A 73 5.01 0.60 -0.30
CA TYR A 73 5.88 1.00 0.80
C TYR A 73 5.53 0.23 2.08
N CYS A 74 6.51 0.09 2.97
CA CYS A 74 6.31 -0.55 4.27
C CYS A 74 5.36 0.28 5.14
N VAL A 75 4.41 -0.40 5.78
CA VAL A 75 3.49 0.21 6.76
C VAL A 75 4.07 0.15 8.18
N GLU A 76 4.66 -0.98 8.54
CA GLU A 76 5.30 -1.21 9.84
C GLU A 76 6.81 -0.94 9.74
N TYR A 77 7.44 -0.48 10.84
CA TYR A 77 8.88 -0.20 10.87
C TYR A 77 9.74 -1.44 11.14
N ASN A 78 9.30 -2.31 12.05
CA ASN A 78 10.11 -3.39 12.63
C ASN A 78 9.76 -4.78 12.09
N ARG A 79 9.10 -4.85 10.94
CA ARG A 79 8.74 -6.12 10.32
C ARG A 79 9.62 -6.42 9.11
N ILE A 80 9.78 -7.71 8.86
CA ILE A 80 10.58 -8.20 7.74
C ILE A 80 9.62 -8.57 6.62
N PHE A 81 9.92 -8.09 5.41
CA PHE A 81 9.20 -8.48 4.21
C PHE A 81 9.48 -9.94 3.86
N ASN A 82 8.42 -10.70 3.58
CA ASN A 82 8.51 -12.08 3.11
C ASN A 82 7.78 -12.20 1.76
N PRO A 83 8.50 -12.40 0.64
CA PRO A 83 7.89 -12.50 -0.68
C PRO A 83 7.07 -13.80 -0.86
N SER A 84 7.32 -14.82 -0.04
CA SER A 84 6.59 -16.09 -0.08
C SER A 84 5.35 -16.11 0.82
N ALA A 85 5.06 -15.02 1.53
CA ALA A 85 3.86 -14.89 2.33
C ALA A 85 2.60 -14.70 1.47
N THR A 86 1.47 -15.18 1.97
CA THR A 86 0.14 -14.84 1.45
C THR A 86 -0.37 -13.61 2.17
N TYR A 87 -0.75 -12.58 1.42
CA TYR A 87 -1.29 -11.34 1.95
C TYR A 87 -2.80 -11.33 1.79
N GLU A 88 -3.50 -10.61 2.64
CA GLU A 88 -4.92 -10.27 2.49
C GLU A 88 -5.01 -8.82 2.03
N THR A 89 -5.94 -8.54 1.11
CA THR A 89 -6.22 -7.16 0.72
C THR A 89 -7.23 -6.52 1.68
N GLN A 90 -6.88 -5.34 2.17
CA GLN A 90 -7.76 -4.52 3.00
C GLN A 90 -7.87 -3.12 2.40
N GLY A 91 -9.09 -2.59 2.34
CA GLY A 91 -9.32 -1.19 1.97
C GLY A 91 -8.77 -0.24 3.03
N ILE A 92 -8.21 0.89 2.61
CA ILE A 92 -7.68 1.92 3.52
C ILE A 92 -8.73 2.91 4.04
N GLY A 93 -10.00 2.74 3.62
CA GLY A 93 -11.10 3.63 3.99
C GLY A 93 -11.38 3.64 5.50
N GLY A 94 -11.73 4.81 6.03
CA GLY A 94 -12.09 4.99 7.44
C GLY A 94 -10.90 5.11 8.41
N GLN A 95 -9.66 5.13 7.90
CA GLN A 95 -8.45 5.30 8.70
C GLN A 95 -7.63 6.48 8.18
N ASP A 96 -7.79 7.65 8.79
CA ASP A 96 -7.17 8.91 8.35
C ASP A 96 -5.65 8.81 8.14
N ASN A 97 -4.95 8.06 8.99
CA ASN A 97 -3.51 7.88 8.89
C ASN A 97 -3.09 7.11 7.62
N PHE A 98 -3.88 6.13 7.17
CA PHE A 98 -3.62 5.44 5.92
C PHE A 98 -3.96 6.30 4.71
N LEU A 99 -4.99 7.16 4.80
CA LEU A 99 -5.26 8.15 3.75
C LEU A 99 -4.12 9.16 3.61
N LYS A 100 -3.54 9.63 4.73
CA LYS A 100 -2.33 10.48 4.73
C LYS A 100 -1.16 9.77 4.06
N ALA A 101 -0.89 8.52 4.43
CA ALA A 101 0.18 7.72 3.84
C ALA A 101 -0.04 7.51 2.33
N ALA A 102 -1.26 7.19 1.91
CA ALA A 102 -1.61 7.01 0.50
C ALA A 102 -1.45 8.31 -0.29
N TRP A 103 -1.83 9.45 0.29
CA TRP A 103 -1.64 10.76 -0.33
C TRP A 103 -0.15 11.09 -0.52
N LEU A 104 0.68 10.80 0.49
CA LEU A 104 2.13 10.95 0.38
C LEU A 104 2.69 10.12 -0.79
N VAL A 105 2.26 8.87 -0.92
CA VAL A 105 2.70 8.00 -2.03
C VAL A 105 2.19 8.52 -3.38
N ASP A 106 0.92 8.93 -3.50
CA ASP A 106 0.35 9.46 -4.76
C ASP A 106 1.03 10.77 -5.21
N THR A 107 1.49 11.58 -4.24
CA THR A 107 2.07 12.91 -4.51
C THR A 107 3.56 12.85 -4.81
N TYR A 108 4.32 12.04 -4.06
CA TYR A 108 5.79 12.11 -4.08
C TYR A 108 6.48 10.91 -4.73
N SER A 109 5.81 9.76 -4.87
CA SER A 109 6.38 8.67 -5.68
C SER A 109 6.27 9.07 -7.14
N THR A 110 7.40 9.13 -7.85
CA THR A 110 7.43 9.49 -9.28
C THR A 110 7.27 8.28 -10.18
N PHE A 111 6.77 7.18 -9.64
CA PHE A 111 6.57 5.94 -10.36
C PHE A 111 5.76 6.15 -11.65
N THR A 112 6.40 5.86 -12.79
CA THR A 112 5.76 5.89 -14.11
C THR A 112 5.70 4.48 -14.67
N HIS A 113 4.49 4.01 -14.99
CA HIS A 113 4.30 2.74 -15.67
C HIS A 113 4.65 2.90 -17.16
N SER A 114 5.80 2.38 -17.61
CA SER A 114 6.16 2.37 -19.04
C SER A 114 6.12 0.95 -19.61
N GLY A 115 4.97 0.54 -20.14
CA GLY A 115 4.81 -0.75 -20.82
C GLY A 115 4.81 -1.96 -19.87
N SER A 116 5.42 -3.07 -20.28
CA SER A 116 5.41 -4.36 -19.56
C SER A 116 6.43 -4.48 -18.42
N ALA A 117 7.30 -3.49 -18.24
CA ALA A 117 8.33 -3.48 -17.21
C ALA A 117 8.04 -2.37 -16.19
N ILE A 118 8.06 -2.75 -14.92
CA ILE A 118 8.05 -1.79 -13.82
C ILE A 118 9.46 -1.23 -13.66
N GLN A 119 9.61 0.08 -13.74
CA GLN A 119 10.84 0.77 -13.37
C GLN A 119 10.49 1.98 -12.49
N GLY A 120 10.87 1.93 -11.20
CA GLY A 120 10.79 3.10 -10.34
C GLY A 120 11.79 4.15 -10.82
N THR A 121 11.29 5.37 -11.05
CA THR A 121 12.12 6.55 -11.33
C THR A 121 12.35 7.39 -10.06
N THR A 122 11.79 6.94 -8.93
CA THR A 122 11.85 7.63 -7.65
C THR A 122 13.30 7.70 -7.18
N GLY A 123 13.80 8.92 -6.95
CA GLY A 123 15.16 9.13 -6.45
C GLY A 123 15.37 8.49 -5.08
N ALA A 124 16.58 7.98 -4.81
CA ALA A 124 16.90 7.29 -3.56
C ALA A 124 16.62 8.12 -2.30
N ALA A 125 16.89 9.43 -2.36
CA ALA A 125 16.56 10.37 -1.29
C ALA A 125 15.04 10.46 -1.06
N THR A 126 14.26 10.56 -2.14
CA THR A 126 12.79 10.59 -2.10
C THR A 126 12.21 9.31 -1.54
N ILE A 127 12.68 8.13 -1.97
CA ILE A 127 12.23 6.82 -1.42
C ILE A 127 12.41 6.80 0.10
N SER A 128 13.55 7.28 0.59
CA SER A 128 13.85 7.26 2.03
C SER A 128 13.04 8.28 2.81
N ALA A 129 12.91 9.50 2.29
CA ALA A 129 12.10 10.55 2.91
C ALA A 129 10.62 10.14 2.95
N LEU A 130 10.11 9.56 1.86
CA LEU A 130 8.73 9.09 1.75
C LEU A 130 8.45 7.95 2.71
N GLN A 131 9.33 6.94 2.79
CA GLN A 131 9.18 5.85 3.76
C GLN A 131 9.16 6.36 5.20
N ALA A 132 10.01 7.33 5.53
CA ALA A 132 10.04 7.99 6.83
C ALA A 132 8.75 8.76 7.13
N ALA A 133 8.23 9.48 6.14
CA ALA A 133 6.99 10.24 6.26
C ALA A 133 5.78 9.32 6.48
N ILE A 134 5.73 8.18 5.76
CA ILE A 134 4.70 7.14 5.92
C ILE A 134 4.69 6.61 7.36
N TRP A 135 5.84 6.20 7.89
CA TRP A 135 5.90 5.72 9.29
C TRP A 135 5.50 6.79 10.30
N THR A 136 5.83 8.05 10.04
CA THR A 136 5.44 9.17 10.90
C THR A 136 3.93 9.35 10.95
N VAL A 137 3.25 9.41 9.80
CA VAL A 137 1.79 9.61 9.76
C VAL A 137 1.03 8.37 10.26
N LEU A 138 1.62 7.18 10.18
CA LEU A 138 1.06 5.94 10.73
C LEU A 138 1.35 5.75 12.24
N GLY A 139 2.14 6.63 12.86
CA GLY A 139 2.55 6.50 14.27
C GLY A 139 3.47 5.31 14.51
N GLN A 140 4.18 4.84 13.49
CA GLN A 140 5.11 3.70 13.53
C GLN A 140 6.57 4.13 13.69
N THR A 141 6.83 5.42 13.93
CA THR A 141 8.18 5.97 14.12
C THR A 141 8.79 5.45 15.43
N PRO A 142 9.93 4.72 15.40
CA PRO A 142 10.70 4.49 16.61
C PRO A 142 11.07 5.79 17.29
N ALA A 143 11.23 5.75 18.62
CA ALA A 143 11.74 6.88 19.39
C ALA A 143 13.10 7.42 18.90
N ASN A 144 13.84 6.63 18.11
CA ASN A 144 15.15 6.98 17.55
C ASN A 144 15.17 7.11 16.02
N TYR A 145 14.00 7.05 15.36
CA TYR A 145 13.92 7.22 13.93
C TYR A 145 13.64 8.69 13.62
N ALA A 146 14.71 9.47 13.53
CA ALA A 146 14.73 10.66 12.71
C ALA A 146 15.47 10.25 11.42
N PRO A 147 14.99 10.59 10.22
CA PRO A 147 15.81 10.54 9.01
C PRO A 147 17.00 11.48 9.23
N VAL A 148 18.06 10.93 9.83
CA VAL A 148 19.31 11.53 10.33
C VAL A 148 19.26 13.06 10.44
N ASP A 149 18.91 13.57 11.62
CA ASP A 149 19.18 14.98 11.97
C ASP A 149 20.67 15.25 11.82
N SER A 150 21.03 16.09 10.85
CA SER A 150 22.41 16.48 10.55
C SER A 150 23.09 17.14 11.75
N TYR A 151 22.33 17.66 12.72
CA TYR A 151 22.87 18.31 13.92
C TYR A 151 23.39 17.35 14.99
N ARG A 152 22.89 16.11 15.07
CA ARG A 152 23.28 15.20 16.17
C ARG A 152 24.73 14.69 16.09
N PHE A 153 25.42 14.97 14.99
CA PHE A 153 26.82 14.61 14.77
C PHE A 153 27.79 15.79 14.79
N TRP A 154 27.36 17.01 15.14
CA TRP A 154 28.24 18.20 15.16
C TRP A 154 29.43 18.13 16.13
N PHE A 155 29.43 17.20 17.08
CA PHE A 155 30.52 17.10 18.06
C PHE A 155 31.79 16.39 17.56
N TRP A 156 31.70 15.69 16.43
CA TRP A 156 32.84 15.03 15.79
C TRP A 156 32.58 15.13 14.29
N GLU A 157 33.50 15.69 13.51
CA GLU A 157 33.44 15.84 12.04
C GLU A 157 33.38 14.48 11.31
N ILE A 158 32.43 13.62 11.66
CA ILE A 158 32.02 12.49 10.85
C ILE A 158 31.27 13.15 9.70
N PRO A 159 31.82 13.21 8.48
CA PRO A 159 31.13 13.79 7.36
C PRO A 159 29.76 13.13 7.28
N VAL A 160 28.70 13.94 7.24
CA VAL A 160 27.36 13.45 6.92
C VAL A 160 27.48 12.76 5.56
N ILE A 161 27.56 11.43 5.57
CA ILE A 161 27.88 10.68 4.35
C ILE A 161 26.60 10.66 3.49
N GLY A 162 26.62 11.38 2.37
CA GLY A 162 25.63 11.26 1.29
C GLY A 162 24.38 12.13 1.43
N ASP A 163 23.25 11.61 0.94
CA ASP A 163 21.99 12.33 0.75
C ASP A 163 21.19 12.63 2.04
N ALA A 164 21.78 12.48 3.23
CA ALA A 164 21.04 12.55 4.49
C ALA A 164 20.33 13.89 4.72
N GLN A 165 20.98 15.02 4.42
CA GLN A 165 20.34 16.33 4.50
C GLN A 165 19.17 16.44 3.52
N ALA A 166 19.35 15.99 2.28
CA ALA A 166 18.29 16.00 1.27
C ALA A 166 17.10 15.12 1.69
N VAL A 167 17.35 13.95 2.31
CA VAL A 167 16.31 13.08 2.86
C VAL A 167 15.56 13.80 3.98
N TYR A 168 16.25 14.47 4.90
CA TYR A 168 15.63 15.21 6.00
C TYR A 168 14.79 16.40 5.50
N ASP A 169 15.31 17.18 4.55
CA ASP A 169 14.61 18.32 3.95
C ASP A 169 13.35 17.87 3.21
N LEU A 170 13.43 16.77 2.44
CA LEU A 170 12.27 16.18 1.77
C LEU A 170 11.25 15.65 2.78
N TYR A 171 11.70 14.93 3.80
CA TYR A 171 10.83 14.39 4.85
C TYR A 171 10.06 15.50 5.58
N THR A 172 10.76 16.55 6.02
CA THR A 172 10.13 17.68 6.72
C THR A 172 9.12 18.41 5.83
N SER A 173 9.45 18.60 4.55
CA SER A 173 8.53 19.16 3.54
C SER A 173 7.28 18.30 3.32
N MET A 174 7.44 16.98 3.24
CA MET A 174 6.33 16.02 3.11
C MET A 174 5.39 16.08 4.33
N ILE A 175 5.94 16.08 5.55
CA ILE A 175 5.15 16.17 6.78
C ILE A 175 4.42 17.52 6.87
N ALA A 176 5.11 18.63 6.61
CA ALA A 176 4.49 19.94 6.57
C ALA A 176 3.33 20.00 5.56
N SER A 177 3.47 19.33 4.42
CA SER A 177 2.41 19.26 3.39
C SER A 177 1.20 18.46 3.84
N VAL A 178 1.40 17.39 4.61
CA VAL A 178 0.29 16.64 5.25
C VAL A 178 -0.41 17.49 6.30
N ASP A 179 0.32 18.25 7.11
CA ASP A 179 -0.25 19.09 8.18
C ASP A 179 -1.05 20.29 7.65
N MET A 180 -0.73 20.76 6.43
CA MET A 180 -1.51 21.81 5.75
C MET A 180 -2.85 21.30 5.19
N MET A 181 -3.03 19.99 5.05
CA MET A 181 -4.25 19.41 4.50
C MET A 181 -5.31 19.25 5.58
N THR A 182 -6.50 19.82 5.35
CA THR A 182 -7.62 19.74 6.30
C THR A 182 -8.42 18.45 6.20
N SER A 183 -8.39 17.77 5.06
CA SER A 183 -9.04 16.49 4.83
C SER A 183 -8.41 15.74 3.65
N PHE A 184 -8.35 14.41 3.77
CA PHE A 184 -7.97 13.50 2.68
C PHE A 184 -9.16 12.75 2.09
N THR A 185 -10.35 12.91 2.67
CA THR A 185 -11.59 12.31 2.17
C THR A 185 -11.98 12.95 0.84
N GLY A 186 -12.38 12.13 -0.13
CA GLY A 186 -12.84 12.61 -1.44
C GLY A 186 -11.74 12.79 -2.49
N LEU A 187 -10.47 12.51 -2.14
CA LEU A 187 -9.35 12.47 -3.09
C LEU A 187 -9.32 11.19 -3.93
N GLY A 188 -10.24 10.24 -3.66
CA GLY A 188 -10.30 8.94 -4.33
C GLY A 188 -9.07 8.07 -4.04
N LEU A 189 -8.45 8.23 -2.86
CA LEU A 189 -7.29 7.44 -2.48
C LEU A 189 -7.68 6.00 -2.14
N GLU A 190 -8.90 5.81 -1.63
CA GLU A 190 -9.45 4.50 -1.26
C GLU A 190 -9.64 3.57 -2.47
N SER A 191 -9.83 4.14 -3.67
CA SER A 191 -9.89 3.36 -4.92
C SER A 191 -8.53 3.18 -5.59
N LYS A 192 -7.53 3.99 -5.19
CA LYS A 192 -6.18 3.95 -5.77
C LYS A 192 -5.22 3.11 -4.93
N PHE A 193 -5.51 2.84 -3.67
CA PHE A 193 -4.59 2.19 -2.74
C PHE A 193 -5.29 1.13 -1.91
N GLN A 194 -4.54 0.08 -1.61
CA GLN A 194 -4.93 -0.98 -0.69
C GLN A 194 -3.79 -1.29 0.27
N LEU A 195 -4.17 -1.88 1.39
CA LEU A 195 -3.25 -2.45 2.35
C LEU A 195 -3.13 -3.96 2.07
N LEU A 196 -1.91 -4.45 1.92
CA LEU A 196 -1.60 -5.88 1.92
C LEU A 196 -1.18 -6.27 3.33
N THR A 197 -2.02 -7.03 4.03
CA THR A 197 -1.76 -7.45 5.41
C THR A 197 -1.39 -8.92 5.49
N ASN A 198 -0.44 -9.30 6.35
CA ASN A 198 -0.13 -10.70 6.63
C ASN A 198 -0.18 -11.05 8.12
N GLY A 199 -0.06 -10.06 9.01
CA GLY A 199 -0.07 -10.26 10.47
C GLY A 199 1.21 -10.92 11.04
N LYS A 200 2.09 -11.47 10.20
CA LYS A 200 3.42 -11.99 10.59
C LYS A 200 4.57 -11.32 9.84
N SER A 201 4.35 -11.03 8.57
CA SER A 201 5.30 -10.34 7.68
C SER A 201 5.01 -8.84 7.65
N GLN A 202 5.88 -8.09 6.99
CA GLN A 202 5.70 -6.66 6.71
C GLN A 202 4.42 -6.38 5.95
N ASP A 203 3.52 -5.58 6.53
CA ASP A 203 2.37 -5.06 5.78
C ASP A 203 2.80 -3.95 4.79
N LEU A 204 2.13 -3.89 3.64
CA LEU A 204 2.49 -2.99 2.53
C LEU A 204 1.31 -2.11 2.12
N LEU A 205 1.56 -0.82 1.98
CA LEU A 205 0.63 0.10 1.32
C LEU A 205 0.96 0.11 -0.17
N VAL A 206 0.06 -0.42 -0.98
CA VAL A 206 0.28 -0.61 -2.42
C VAL A 206 -0.71 0.21 -3.24
N ARG A 207 -0.26 0.69 -4.39
CA ARG A 207 -1.16 1.30 -5.37
C ARG A 207 -1.94 0.19 -6.08
N THR A 208 -3.23 0.36 -6.28
CA THR A 208 -4.09 -0.60 -6.96
C THR A 208 -4.99 0.11 -7.96
N SER A 209 -4.48 1.17 -8.62
CA SER A 209 -5.18 2.14 -9.50
C SER A 209 -5.97 1.53 -10.66
N SER A 210 -6.95 0.73 -10.31
CA SER A 210 -7.99 0.18 -11.11
C SER A 210 -9.22 0.92 -10.65
N VAL A 211 -9.95 1.49 -11.60
CA VAL A 211 -11.33 1.85 -11.34
C VAL A 211 -11.96 0.55 -10.86
N PRO A 212 -12.54 0.49 -9.63
CA PRO A 212 -13.17 -0.73 -9.16
C PRO A 212 -14.06 -1.22 -10.29
N LEU A 213 -13.79 -2.41 -10.82
CA LEU A 213 -14.68 -3.03 -11.79
C LEU A 213 -16.04 -3.01 -11.10
N PRO A 214 -16.96 -2.12 -11.51
CA PRO A 214 -18.01 -1.71 -10.61
C PRO A 214 -18.75 -2.98 -10.25
N GLY A 215 -19.18 -3.15 -9.00
CA GLY A 215 -20.05 -4.27 -8.65
C GLY A 215 -21.21 -4.42 -9.66
N ALA A 216 -21.58 -3.32 -10.33
CA ALA A 216 -22.37 -3.26 -11.54
C ALA A 216 -21.99 -4.27 -12.65
N ALA A 217 -20.72 -4.52 -12.98
CA ALA A 217 -20.33 -5.53 -13.99
C ALA A 217 -20.73 -6.95 -13.54
N ILE A 218 -20.54 -7.28 -12.27
CA ILE A 218 -20.96 -8.58 -11.70
C ILE A 218 -22.49 -8.64 -11.55
N LEU A 219 -23.12 -7.55 -11.11
CA LEU A 219 -24.59 -7.39 -11.02
C LEU A 219 -25.24 -7.45 -12.40
N LEU A 220 -24.60 -6.89 -13.41
CA LEU A 220 -25.08 -6.88 -14.78
C LEU A 220 -24.89 -8.27 -15.40
N GLY A 221 -23.75 -8.94 -15.15
CA GLY A 221 -23.54 -10.33 -15.54
C GLY A 221 -24.55 -11.30 -14.90
N SER A 222 -24.75 -11.21 -13.58
CA SER A 222 -25.73 -12.02 -12.85
C SER A 222 -27.17 -11.68 -13.21
N GLY A 223 -27.48 -10.39 -13.42
CA GLY A 223 -28.77 -9.92 -13.91
C GLY A 223 -29.09 -10.46 -15.31
N LEU A 224 -28.11 -10.48 -16.22
CA LEU A 224 -28.27 -11.03 -17.56
C LEU A 224 -28.54 -12.54 -17.54
N LEU A 225 -27.82 -13.28 -16.68
CA LEU A 225 -28.05 -14.72 -16.48
C LEU A 225 -29.45 -14.99 -15.90
N GLY A 226 -29.91 -14.15 -14.96
CA GLY A 226 -31.27 -14.21 -14.42
C GLY A 226 -32.34 -14.00 -15.50
N LEU A 227 -32.16 -13.03 -16.39
CA LEU A 227 -33.06 -12.76 -17.51
C LEU A 227 -33.09 -13.92 -18.53
N ILE A 228 -31.96 -14.54 -18.84
CA ILE A 228 -31.89 -15.72 -19.71
C ILE A 228 -32.67 -16.90 -19.08
N GLY A 229 -32.54 -17.09 -17.76
CA GLY A 229 -33.30 -18.10 -17.02
C GLY A 229 -34.82 -17.86 -17.06
N LEU A 230 -35.26 -16.62 -16.90
CA LEU A 230 -36.67 -16.24 -17.00
C LEU A 230 -37.24 -16.48 -18.40
N ARG A 231 -36.50 -16.11 -19.46
CA ARG A 231 -36.92 -16.32 -20.85
C ARG A 231 -37.14 -17.79 -21.18
N ARG A 232 -36.24 -18.68 -20.72
CA ARG A 232 -36.39 -20.14 -20.95
C ARG A 232 -37.63 -20.72 -20.27
N ARG A 233 -38.09 -20.12 -19.17
CA ARG A 233 -39.28 -20.60 -18.45
C ARG A 233 -40.60 -20.22 -19.13
N GLN A 234 -40.63 -19.15 -19.92
CA GLN A 234 -41.83 -18.72 -20.64
C GLN A 234 -42.12 -19.52 -21.93
N ILE A 235 -41.14 -20.26 -22.45
CA ILE A 235 -41.27 -21.03 -23.71
C ILE A 235 -41.79 -22.47 -23.44
N ARG A 236 -41.90 -22.87 -22.17
CA ARG A 236 -42.54 -24.14 -21.75
C ARG A 236 -43.87 -23.84 -21.08
#